data_AF-A0A357Y526-F1
#
_entry.id   AF-A0A357Y526-F1
#
_cell.length_a   1.000
_cell.length_b   1.000
_cell.length_c   1.000
_cell.angle_alpha   90.00
_cell.angle_beta   90.00
_cell.angle_gamma   90.00
#
_symmetry.space_group_name_H-M   'P 1'
#
loop_
_entity.id
_entity.type
_entity.pdbx_description
1 polymer ?
#
loop_
_entity_poly.entity_id
_entity_poly.type
_entity_poly.pdbx_seq_one_letter_code
_entity_poly.pdbx_strand_id
1 'polypeptide(L)'
;MKQGSRFMNDKRKKLPEMETLRDIAERNLQAAENILRNYPNDDGMLNIVGYHLQQCIELALKHVLETHAVKYPRTHDIDDLLDLLPEACADDFTSVAQYARIISQLESRTRYIKGYRVKLETIKDVLVVAQLTMRRL
;
A
#
# COMPACT_ATOMS: atom_id res chain seq x y z
N MET A 1 1.58 -57.84 17.71
CA MET A 1 2.79 -57.11 17.26
C MET A 1 2.55 -56.57 15.86
N LYS A 2 2.71 -55.25 15.69
CA LYS A 2 2.89 -54.42 14.46
C LYS A 2 1.75 -54.43 13.42
N GLN A 3 0.98 -53.32 13.30
CA GLN A 3 1.26 -52.10 12.50
C GLN A 3 1.34 -52.41 11.00
N GLY A 4 0.68 -51.75 10.05
CA GLY A 4 0.01 -50.45 9.98
C GLY A 4 0.06 -49.98 8.51
N SER A 5 -0.54 -48.82 8.22
CA SER A 5 -0.50 -48.08 6.93
C SER A 5 -1.55 -48.55 5.90
N ARG A 6 -2.37 -47.68 5.30
CA ARG A 6 -2.11 -46.28 4.98
C ARG A 6 -3.42 -45.47 4.96
N PHE A 7 -3.42 -44.42 5.77
CA PHE A 7 -4.43 -43.38 5.87
C PHE A 7 -4.85 -42.85 4.49
N MET A 8 -6.13 -43.00 4.17
CA MET A 8 -6.84 -42.02 3.34
C MET A 8 -6.90 -40.73 4.16
N ASN A 9 -5.99 -39.81 3.89
CA ASN A 9 -6.15 -38.43 4.33
C ASN A 9 -6.05 -37.57 3.07
N ASP A 10 -7.22 -37.41 2.43
CA ASP A 10 -7.47 -36.37 1.45
C ASP A 10 -7.34 -35.01 2.15
N LYS A 11 -6.10 -34.59 2.39
CA LYS A 11 -5.80 -33.17 2.53
C LYS A 11 -5.85 -32.63 1.11
N ARG A 12 -7.03 -32.24 0.65
CA ARG A 12 -7.15 -31.17 -0.34
C ARG A 12 -6.28 -30.05 0.20
N LYS A 13 -5.06 -29.92 -0.32
CA LYS A 13 -4.27 -28.70 -0.14
C LYS A 13 -5.20 -27.61 -0.62
N LYS A 14 -5.78 -26.82 0.31
CA LYS A 14 -6.30 -25.50 -0.06
C LYS A 14 -5.18 -24.89 -0.89
N LEU A 15 -5.45 -24.57 -2.16
CA LEU A 15 -4.55 -23.69 -2.88
C LEU A 15 -4.30 -22.49 -1.95
N PRO A 16 -3.05 -22.03 -1.79
CA PRO A 16 -2.82 -20.80 -1.03
C PRO A 16 -3.78 -19.75 -1.62
N GLU A 17 -4.58 -19.12 -0.75
CA GLU A 17 -5.37 -17.96 -1.16
C GLU A 17 -4.40 -17.02 -1.88
N MET A 18 -4.74 -16.65 -3.13
CA MET A 18 -3.88 -15.78 -3.91
C MET A 18 -3.76 -14.46 -3.15
N GLU A 19 -2.51 -14.07 -2.90
CA GLU A 19 -2.19 -12.79 -2.28
C GLU A 19 -2.88 -11.64 -3.02
N THR A 20 -3.56 -10.78 -2.28
CA THR A 20 -4.27 -9.63 -2.83
C THR A 20 -3.40 -8.38 -2.83
N LEU A 21 -3.78 -7.37 -3.63
CA LEU A 21 -3.13 -6.06 -3.57
C LEU A 21 -3.24 -5.42 -2.17
N ARG A 22 -4.33 -5.68 -1.44
CA ARG A 22 -4.50 -5.27 -0.05
C ARG A 22 -3.42 -5.87 0.86
N ASP A 23 -3.11 -7.16 0.72
CA ASP A 23 -2.07 -7.82 1.53
C ASP A 23 -0.69 -7.20 1.27
N ILE A 24 -0.40 -6.84 0.02
CA ILE A 24 0.83 -6.16 -0.35
C ILE A 24 0.85 -4.73 0.20
N ALA A 25 -0.28 -4.01 0.14
CA ALA A 25 -0.42 -2.66 0.71
C ALA A 25 -0.16 -2.66 2.22
N GLU A 26 -0.75 -3.61 2.95
CA GLU A 26 -0.58 -3.78 4.39
C GLU A 26 0.90 -3.99 4.77
N ARG A 27 1.64 -4.82 4.02
CA ARG A 27 3.07 -5.00 4.26
C ARG A 27 3.89 -3.75 3.99
N ASN A 28 3.49 -2.93 3.01
CA ASN A 28 4.12 -1.64 2.77
C ASN A 28 3.89 -0.68 3.94
N LEU A 29 2.67 -0.64 4.50
CA LEU A 29 2.38 0.14 5.71
C LEU A 29 3.26 -0.33 6.88
N GLN A 30 3.33 -1.63 7.13
CA GLN A 30 4.15 -2.20 8.20
C GLN A 30 5.65 -1.90 8.01
N ALA A 31 6.15 -1.95 6.77
CA ALA A 31 7.52 -1.59 6.46
C ALA A 31 7.79 -0.10 6.76
N ALA A 32 6.90 0.79 6.30
CA ALA A 32 6.99 2.23 6.56
C ALA A 32 7.02 2.53 8.07
N GLU A 33 6.12 1.92 8.85
CA GLU A 33 6.04 2.09 10.31
C GLU A 33 7.30 1.57 11.02
N ASN A 34 7.81 0.40 10.61
CA ASN A 34 9.00 -0.18 11.20
C ASN A 34 10.25 0.66 10.91
N ILE A 35 10.42 1.15 9.68
CA ILE A 35 11.55 2.01 9.33
C ILE A 35 11.48 3.32 10.11
N LEU A 36 10.32 3.98 10.13
CA LEU A 36 10.14 5.25 10.84
C LEU A 36 10.37 5.12 12.34
N ARG A 37 9.95 4.00 12.95
CA ARG A 37 10.19 3.71 14.37
C ARG A 37 11.67 3.57 14.71
N ASN A 38 12.44 2.89 13.85
CA ASN A 38 13.85 2.60 14.10
C ASN A 38 14.79 3.73 13.65
N TYR A 39 14.37 4.55 12.67
CA TYR A 39 15.19 5.60 12.05
C TYR A 39 14.42 6.92 11.85
N PRO A 40 13.82 7.51 12.90
CA PRO A 40 12.84 8.60 12.77
C PRO A 40 13.40 9.91 12.19
N ASN A 41 14.71 10.13 12.26
CA ASN A 41 15.38 11.36 11.83
C ASN A 41 16.45 11.10 10.76
N ASP A 42 16.47 9.91 10.16
CA ASP A 42 17.38 9.62 9.05
C ASP A 42 16.71 9.99 7.74
N ASP A 43 17.13 11.12 7.21
CA ASP A 43 16.75 11.70 5.92
C ASP A 43 16.76 10.72 4.73
N GLY A 44 17.70 9.76 4.71
CA GLY A 44 17.76 8.72 3.69
C GLY A 44 16.66 7.68 3.92
N MET A 45 16.41 7.30 5.16
CA MET A 45 15.32 6.39 5.53
C MET A 45 13.95 7.02 5.34
N LEU A 46 13.79 8.33 5.55
CA LEU A 46 12.51 9.03 5.30
C LEU A 46 12.07 8.93 3.84
N ASN A 47 13.01 8.97 2.89
CA ASN A 47 12.70 8.74 1.48
C ASN A 47 12.18 7.30 1.24
N ILE A 48 12.77 6.32 1.91
CA ILE A 48 12.33 4.91 1.84
C ILE A 48 10.94 4.74 2.49
N VAL A 49 10.68 5.42 3.61
CA VAL A 49 9.36 5.46 4.22
C VAL A 49 8.34 6.06 3.25
N GLY A 50 8.67 7.18 2.60
CA GLY A 50 7.81 7.82 1.61
C GLY A 50 7.45 6.90 0.44
N TYR A 51 8.43 6.13 -0.06
CA TYR A 51 8.21 5.12 -1.09
C TYR A 51 7.18 4.05 -0.64
N HIS A 52 7.37 3.48 0.54
CA HIS A 52 6.44 2.46 1.05
C HIS A 52 5.03 3.02 1.31
N LEU A 53 4.93 4.26 1.81
CA LEU A 53 3.63 4.91 2.00
C LEU A 53 2.90 5.14 0.66
N GLN A 54 3.63 5.55 -0.38
CA GLN A 54 3.05 5.69 -1.72
C GLN A 54 2.57 4.34 -2.25
N GLN A 55 3.38 3.27 -2.14
CA GLN A 55 2.99 1.92 -2.59
C GLN A 55 1.78 1.39 -1.82
N CYS A 56 1.71 1.63 -0.50
CA CYS A 56 0.55 1.27 0.31
C CYS A 56 -0.74 1.88 -0.25
N ILE A 57 -0.75 3.19 -0.49
CA ILE A 57 -1.95 3.91 -0.95
C ILE A 57 -2.29 3.53 -2.40
N GLU A 58 -1.30 3.44 -3.30
CA GLU A 58 -1.51 3.04 -4.70
C GLU A 58 -2.15 1.65 -4.80
N LEU A 59 -1.60 0.68 -4.07
CA LEU A 59 -2.10 -0.70 -4.08
C LEU A 59 -3.48 -0.83 -3.42
N ALA A 60 -3.75 -0.03 -2.37
CA ALA A 60 -5.07 0.06 -1.76
C ALA A 60 -6.13 0.58 -2.75
N LEU A 61 -5.83 1.67 -3.46
CA LEU A 61 -6.73 2.20 -4.49
C LEU A 61 -6.97 1.18 -5.61
N LYS A 62 -5.91 0.56 -6.11
CA LYS A 62 -6.01 -0.49 -7.15
C LYS A 62 -6.81 -1.69 -6.67
N HIS A 63 -6.68 -2.08 -5.40
CA HIS A 63 -7.49 -3.13 -4.81
C HIS A 63 -8.99 -2.79 -4.87
N VAL A 64 -9.37 -1.56 -4.52
CA VAL A 64 -10.78 -1.11 -4.62
C VAL A 64 -11.27 -1.14 -6.05
N LEU A 65 -10.46 -0.69 -7.00
CA LEU A 65 -10.82 -0.75 -8.42
C LEU A 65 -11.01 -2.21 -8.88
N GLU A 66 -10.15 -3.14 -8.45
CA GLU A 66 -10.26 -4.57 -8.77
C GLU A 66 -11.52 -5.21 -8.17
N THR A 67 -11.86 -4.91 -6.91
CA THR A 67 -13.06 -5.46 -6.26
C THR A 67 -14.36 -4.95 -6.89
N HIS A 68 -14.32 -3.78 -7.55
CA HIS A 68 -15.43 -3.22 -8.31
C HIS A 68 -15.35 -3.53 -9.81
N ALA A 69 -14.41 -4.39 -10.25
CA ALA A 69 -14.19 -4.74 -11.65
C ALA A 69 -13.92 -3.53 -12.58
N VAL A 70 -13.36 -2.44 -12.04
CA VAL A 70 -12.94 -1.25 -12.77
C VAL A 70 -11.54 -1.47 -13.33
N LYS A 71 -11.38 -1.33 -14.65
CA LYS A 71 -10.06 -1.38 -15.29
C LYS A 71 -9.35 -0.04 -15.13
N TYR A 72 -8.06 -0.08 -14.87
CA TYR A 72 -7.21 1.11 -14.75
C TYR A 72 -5.94 0.97 -15.62
N PRO A 73 -5.39 2.09 -16.12
CA PRO A 73 -4.16 2.08 -16.90
C PRO A 73 -2.95 1.72 -16.02
N ARG A 74 -1.83 1.40 -16.66
CA ARG A 74 -0.54 1.28 -15.94
C ARG A 74 -0.07 2.68 -15.54
N THR A 75 -0.49 3.12 -14.36
CA THR A 75 -0.11 4.40 -13.74
C THR A 75 0.31 4.20 -12.28
N HIS A 76 1.13 5.13 -11.81
CA HIS A 76 1.49 5.32 -10.39
C HIS A 76 0.95 6.66 -9.86
N ASP A 77 0.29 7.43 -10.72
CA ASP A 77 -0.29 8.70 -10.32
C ASP A 77 -1.56 8.45 -9.51
N ILE A 78 -1.63 9.08 -8.34
CA ILE A 78 -2.74 8.92 -7.42
C ILE A 78 -3.99 9.65 -7.92
N ASP A 79 -3.86 10.81 -8.59
CA ASP A 79 -5.01 11.53 -9.15
C ASP A 79 -5.68 10.67 -10.24
N ASP A 80 -4.89 10.06 -11.13
CA ASP A 80 -5.41 9.15 -12.16
C ASP A 80 -6.23 7.97 -11.58
N LEU A 81 -5.83 7.46 -10.41
CA LEU A 81 -6.52 6.33 -9.75
C LEU A 81 -7.78 6.80 -9.02
N LEU A 82 -7.75 7.98 -8.41
CA LEU A 82 -8.90 8.57 -7.72
C LEU A 82 -10.03 8.89 -8.70
N ASP A 83 -9.71 9.39 -9.89
CA ASP A 83 -10.68 9.70 -10.95
C ASP A 83 -11.45 8.46 -11.44
N LEU A 84 -10.93 7.26 -11.17
CA LEU A 84 -11.55 5.98 -11.55
C LEU A 84 -12.36 5.35 -10.42
N LEU A 85 -12.32 5.90 -9.20
CA LEU A 85 -13.03 5.31 -8.07
C LEU A 85 -14.55 5.35 -8.31
N PRO A 86 -15.27 4.27 -7.97
CA PRO A 86 -16.73 4.29 -7.91
C PRO A 86 -17.22 5.39 -6.95
N GLU A 87 -18.28 6.09 -7.32
CA GLU A 87 -18.87 7.18 -6.51
C GLU A 87 -19.18 6.73 -5.07
N ALA A 88 -19.64 5.49 -4.89
CA ALA A 88 -19.92 4.91 -3.58
C ALA A 88 -18.71 4.79 -2.64
N CYS A 89 -17.48 4.87 -3.17
CA CYS A 89 -16.25 4.79 -2.42
C CYS A 89 -15.52 6.14 -2.32
N ALA A 90 -15.88 7.14 -3.13
CA ALA A 90 -15.11 8.38 -3.27
C ALA A 90 -14.88 9.10 -1.92
N ASP A 91 -15.91 9.15 -1.07
CA ASP A 91 -15.84 9.81 0.23
C ASP A 91 -14.80 9.18 1.17
N ASP A 92 -14.60 7.87 1.10
CA ASP A 92 -13.63 7.14 1.93
C ASP A 92 -12.17 7.55 1.63
N PHE A 93 -11.92 8.09 0.44
CA PHE A 93 -10.60 8.48 -0.05
C PHE A 93 -10.37 10.00 -0.10
N THR A 94 -11.23 10.80 0.55
CA THR A 94 -11.08 12.27 0.62
C THR A 94 -9.70 12.70 1.15
N SER A 95 -9.18 12.01 2.16
CA SER A 95 -7.84 12.29 2.70
C SER A 95 -6.71 11.91 1.73
N VAL A 96 -6.91 10.90 0.87
CA VAL A 96 -5.95 10.59 -0.20
C VAL A 96 -5.99 11.68 -1.26
N ALA A 97 -7.18 12.12 -1.67
CA ALA A 97 -7.35 13.21 -2.64
C ALA A 97 -6.67 14.51 -2.21
N GLN A 98 -6.78 14.88 -0.92
CA GLN A 98 -6.11 16.06 -0.38
C GLN A 98 -4.57 16.00 -0.54
N TYR A 99 -3.98 14.81 -0.51
CA TYR A 99 -2.53 14.60 -0.55
C TYR A 99 -2.04 13.97 -1.86
N ALA A 100 -2.90 13.77 -2.86
CA ALA A 100 -2.62 12.96 -4.05
C ALA A 100 -1.31 13.35 -4.74
N ARG A 101 -1.16 14.64 -5.08
CA ARG A 101 0.07 15.19 -5.66
C ARG A 101 1.33 14.95 -4.81
N ILE A 102 1.22 15.07 -3.48
CA ILE A 102 2.35 14.82 -2.56
C ILE A 102 2.71 13.34 -2.60
N ILE A 103 1.71 12.46 -2.53
CA ILE A 103 1.88 11.01 -2.54
C ILE A 103 2.53 10.54 -3.86
N SER A 104 2.03 10.98 -5.03
CA SER A 104 2.63 10.69 -6.35
C SER A 104 4.11 11.11 -6.43
N GLN A 105 4.48 12.18 -5.73
CA GLN A 105 5.85 12.70 -5.70
C GLN A 105 6.79 11.92 -4.78
N LEU A 106 6.29 11.20 -3.78
CA LEU A 106 7.14 10.45 -2.85
C LEU A 106 7.92 9.34 -3.57
N GLU A 107 7.35 8.72 -4.58
CA GLU A 107 8.01 7.66 -5.34
C GLU A 107 8.92 8.22 -6.45
N SER A 108 8.45 9.24 -7.18
CA SER A 108 9.19 9.79 -8.32
C SER A 108 10.38 10.65 -7.89
N ARG A 109 10.23 11.49 -6.86
CA ARG A 109 11.30 12.41 -6.45
C ARG A 109 12.42 11.71 -5.69
N THR A 110 12.09 10.74 -4.86
CA THR A 110 13.08 9.99 -4.06
C THR A 110 13.97 9.11 -4.92
N ARG A 111 13.49 8.64 -6.07
CA ARG A 111 14.25 7.79 -7.01
C ARG A 111 15.05 8.58 -8.03
N TYR A 112 14.54 9.72 -8.53
CA TYR A 112 15.15 10.41 -9.67
C TYR A 112 15.88 11.72 -9.31
N ILE A 113 15.58 12.34 -8.17
CA ILE A 113 16.21 13.61 -7.78
C ILE A 113 17.33 13.34 -6.76
N LYS A 114 18.58 13.41 -7.23
CA LYS A 114 19.75 13.28 -6.35
C LYS A 114 19.73 14.35 -5.26
N GLY A 115 19.83 13.93 -4.01
CA GLY A 115 19.84 14.83 -2.84
C GLY A 115 18.46 15.30 -2.40
N TYR A 116 17.36 14.84 -3.01
CA TYR A 116 16.03 15.11 -2.48
C TYR A 116 15.87 14.49 -1.09
N ARG A 117 15.26 15.25 -0.19
CA ARG A 117 14.93 14.87 1.18
C ARG A 117 13.48 15.22 1.44
N VAL A 118 12.66 14.20 1.66
CA VAL A 118 11.30 14.42 2.18
C VAL A 118 11.39 14.81 3.65
N LYS A 119 10.54 15.75 4.07
CA LYS A 119 10.49 16.17 5.46
C LYS A 119 9.72 15.15 6.31
N LEU A 120 10.13 15.01 7.57
CA LEU A 120 9.44 14.16 8.55
C LEU A 120 7.97 14.56 8.74
N GLU A 121 7.64 15.85 8.71
CA GLU A 121 6.25 16.33 8.81
C GLU A 121 5.37 15.75 7.70
N THR A 122 5.84 15.82 6.46
CA THR A 122 5.16 15.24 5.30
C THR A 122 4.99 13.73 5.43
N ILE A 123 6.01 13.02 5.93
CA ILE A 123 5.93 11.58 6.18
C ILE A 123 4.87 11.24 7.24
N LYS A 124 4.79 12.02 8.32
CA LYS A 124 3.78 11.81 9.37
C LYS A 124 2.37 12.03 8.85
N ASP A 125 2.14 13.08 8.08
CA ASP A 125 0.84 13.36 7.49
C ASP A 125 0.41 12.22 6.55
N VAL A 126 1.29 11.81 5.65
CA VAL A 126 0.99 10.72 4.70
C VAL A 126 0.85 9.37 5.41
N LEU A 127 1.59 9.12 6.50
CA LEU A 127 1.40 7.91 7.30
C LEU A 127 -0.02 7.83 7.89
N VAL A 128 -0.53 8.94 8.41
CA VAL A 128 -1.93 9.00 8.90
C VAL A 128 -2.92 8.71 7.76
N VAL A 129 -2.69 9.28 6.58
CA VAL A 129 -3.52 9.01 5.39
C VAL A 129 -3.47 7.53 5.01
N ALA A 130 -2.29 6.91 4.99
CA ALA A 130 -2.14 5.48 4.68
C ALA A 130 -2.86 4.59 5.71
N GLN A 131 -2.73 4.90 7.01
CA GLN A 131 -3.43 4.18 8.08
C GLN A 131 -4.95 4.31 7.96
N LEU A 132 -5.47 5.50 7.64
CA LEU A 132 -6.89 5.70 7.42
C LEU A 132 -7.37 4.92 6.19
N THR A 133 -6.60 4.95 5.11
CA THR A 133 -6.88 4.21 3.88
C THR A 133 -7.04 2.71 4.15
N MET A 134 -6.07 2.10 4.85
CA MET A 134 -6.09 0.67 5.14
C MET A 134 -7.24 0.25 6.08
N ARG A 135 -7.76 1.16 6.91
CA ARG A 135 -8.93 0.89 7.78
C ARG A 135 -10.26 0.88 7.03
N ARG A 136 -10.31 1.40 5.79
CA ARG A 136 -11.53 1.47 4.96
C ARG A 136 -11.69 0.27 4.04
N LEU A 137 -10.63 -0.50 3.83
CA LEU A 137 -10.65 -1.76 3.09
C LEU A 137 -11.22 -2.87 3.98
#